data_AF-L8DR01-F1
#
_entry.id   AF-L8DR01-F1
#
_cell.length_a   1.000
_cell.length_b   1.000
_cell.length_c   1.000
_cell.angle_alpha   90.00
_cell.angle_beta   90.00
_cell.angle_gamma   90.00
#
_symmetry.space_group_name_H-M   'P 1'
#
loop_
_entity.id
_entity.type
_entity.pdbx_description
1 polymer ?
#
loop_
_entity_poly.entity_id
_entity_poly.type
_entity_poly.pdbx_seq_one_letter_code
_entity_poly.pdbx_strand_id
1 'polypeptide(L)'
;MTGQPSGIASDATARARPPMSPHPVAAVRERHTWILFEDWCAAHEQSALPATPQLLAQFLYAHPAATATQQRRIAVIGAVHRRHDLAAPGCSDTVRAAVDSARSARIDELAVRLAVVIAQLPAAGWPAALFARRDALILTLAATGLPYSQLAALRVCDVAVDPVVDALHVETVDGTRASTPAALIDAGVSPAMVYRRWIEVLGFSDRYLNTRILAELMTRGDGTELAGYDTRISPAERRPLLTPIDRWGHTPLTATALSARAIADIAAVHLRGGASVHRLPDKQVRSAAAEHSDEATIGEPLGSAYHQRGIDARKNAHTTLTEALSILDDVEDRADRLVADLLRLVETAPTVD
;
A
#
# COMPACT_ATOMS: atom_id res chain seq x y z
N MET A 1 41.55 -59.60 -36.59
CA MET A 1 40.20 -59.82 -36.02
C MET A 1 39.91 -58.63 -35.12
N THR A 2 39.23 -57.57 -35.60
CA THR A 2 37.78 -57.40 -35.88
C THR A 2 37.01 -56.86 -34.66
N GLY A 3 36.57 -55.60 -34.72
CA GLY A 3 35.84 -54.92 -33.62
C GLY A 3 35.61 -53.41 -33.82
N GLN A 4 34.62 -53.04 -34.64
CA GLN A 4 33.90 -51.75 -34.69
C GLN A 4 32.40 -52.06 -34.39
N PRO A 5 31.40 -51.12 -34.32
CA PRO A 5 31.37 -49.65 -34.53
C PRO A 5 31.77 -48.86 -33.24
N SER A 6 31.50 -47.58 -32.94
CA SER A 6 30.58 -46.48 -33.39
C SER A 6 31.32 -45.12 -33.41
N GLY A 7 30.77 -43.90 -33.62
CA GLY A 7 29.40 -43.34 -33.64
C GLY A 7 28.97 -42.82 -32.25
N ILE A 8 28.55 -41.57 -32.03
CA ILE A 8 27.97 -40.54 -32.93
C ILE A 8 28.71 -39.19 -32.78
N ALA A 9 28.91 -38.47 -33.89
CA ALA A 9 29.22 -37.03 -33.86
C ALA A 9 27.92 -36.22 -33.90
N SER A 10 27.68 -35.38 -32.89
CA SER A 10 26.50 -34.52 -32.82
C SER A 10 26.84 -33.12 -33.32
N ASP A 11 26.41 -32.78 -34.53
CA ASP A 11 26.53 -31.42 -35.07
C ASP A 11 25.66 -30.45 -34.25
N ALA A 12 26.31 -29.46 -33.63
CA ALA A 12 25.69 -28.51 -32.72
C ALA A 12 25.38 -27.19 -33.43
N THR A 13 24.54 -27.24 -34.47
CA THR A 13 24.11 -26.07 -35.24
C THR A 13 23.27 -25.12 -34.38
N ALA A 14 23.95 -24.14 -33.75
CA ALA A 14 23.35 -23.15 -32.87
C ALA A 14 22.29 -22.31 -33.61
N ARG A 15 21.02 -22.64 -33.39
CA ARG A 15 19.88 -22.06 -34.12
C ARG A 15 19.64 -20.61 -33.68
N ALA A 16 20.25 -19.68 -34.40
CA ALA A 16 20.14 -18.24 -34.13
C ALA A 16 18.66 -17.80 -34.09
N ARG A 17 18.28 -17.16 -32.97
CA ARG A 17 16.92 -16.63 -32.78
C ARG A 17 16.74 -15.42 -33.71
N PRO A 18 15.77 -15.41 -34.63
CA PRO A 18 15.59 -14.28 -35.54
C PRO A 18 15.26 -13.00 -34.77
N PRO A 19 15.70 -11.82 -35.24
CA PRO A 19 15.40 -10.55 -34.59
C PRO A 19 13.88 -10.34 -34.59
N MET A 20 13.31 -10.18 -33.40
CA MET A 20 11.88 -9.95 -33.22
C MET A 20 11.53 -8.58 -33.80
N SER A 21 10.80 -8.57 -34.93
CA SER A 21 10.34 -7.34 -35.57
C SER A 21 9.61 -6.44 -34.57
N PRO A 22 9.92 -5.14 -34.48
CA PRO A 22 9.29 -4.26 -33.50
C PRO A 22 7.79 -4.19 -33.76
N HIS A 23 6.97 -4.49 -32.75
CA HIS A 23 5.51 -4.39 -32.86
C HIS A 23 5.10 -3.00 -33.38
N PRO A 24 4.13 -2.89 -34.31
CA PRO A 24 3.81 -1.61 -34.96
C PRO A 24 3.39 -0.53 -33.97
N VAL A 25 2.73 -0.90 -32.86
CA VAL A 25 2.36 0.00 -31.75
C VAL A 25 3.59 0.58 -31.05
N ALA A 26 4.68 -0.19 -30.93
CA ALA A 26 5.95 0.31 -30.38
C ALA A 26 6.57 1.32 -31.34
N ALA A 27 6.69 1.00 -32.63
CA ALA A 27 7.28 1.87 -33.65
C ALA A 27 6.53 3.22 -33.78
N VAL A 28 5.19 3.22 -33.79
CA VAL A 28 4.37 4.45 -33.79
C VAL A 28 4.64 5.31 -32.56
N ARG A 29 4.71 4.68 -31.37
CA ARG A 29 5.06 5.39 -30.12
C ARG A 29 6.49 5.92 -30.11
N GLU A 30 7.44 5.29 -30.81
CA GLU A 30 8.82 5.80 -30.96
C GLU A 30 8.86 7.01 -31.89
N ARG A 31 8.15 6.96 -33.01
CA ARG A 31 8.00 8.09 -33.94
C ARG A 31 7.37 9.31 -33.26
N HIS A 32 6.29 9.13 -32.50
CA HIS A 32 5.69 10.20 -31.70
C HIS A 32 6.65 10.73 -30.62
N THR A 33 7.46 9.86 -30.01
CA THR A 33 8.46 10.28 -29.00
C THR A 33 9.55 11.14 -29.61
N TRP A 34 9.97 10.85 -30.85
CA TRP A 34 10.92 11.68 -31.58
C TRP A 34 10.30 13.02 -32.04
N ILE A 35 9.12 13.00 -32.65
CA ILE A 35 8.42 14.22 -33.12
C ILE A 35 8.24 15.22 -31.96
N LEU A 36 7.77 14.77 -30.78
CA LEU A 36 7.64 15.62 -29.59
C LEU A 36 8.96 16.27 -29.15
N PHE A 37 10.10 15.61 -29.38
CA PHE A 37 11.43 16.16 -29.07
C PHE A 37 11.91 17.13 -30.15
N GLU A 38 11.65 16.82 -31.42
CA GLU A 38 11.99 17.66 -32.58
C GLU A 38 11.19 18.98 -32.57
N ASP A 39 9.87 18.91 -32.38
CA ASP A 39 8.97 20.05 -32.23
C ASP A 39 9.38 20.96 -31.05
N TRP A 40 9.75 20.36 -29.91
CA TRP A 40 10.18 21.12 -28.73
C TRP A 40 11.54 21.79 -28.93
N CYS A 41 12.51 21.10 -29.55
CA CYS A 41 13.79 21.69 -29.90
C CYS A 41 13.62 22.88 -30.87
N ALA A 42 12.78 22.71 -31.90
CA ALA A 42 12.45 23.79 -32.84
C ALA A 42 11.80 25.00 -32.13
N ALA A 43 10.89 24.77 -31.18
CA ALA A 43 10.27 25.82 -30.37
C ALA A 43 11.23 26.54 -29.40
N HIS A 44 12.46 26.04 -29.21
CA HIS A 44 13.52 26.67 -28.42
C HIS A 44 14.71 27.15 -29.28
N GLU A 45 14.54 27.16 -30.61
CA GLU A 45 15.59 27.52 -31.58
C GLU A 45 16.85 26.63 -31.48
N GLN A 46 16.70 25.38 -31.05
CA GLN A 46 17.78 24.40 -30.88
C GLN A 46 17.71 23.27 -31.91
N SER A 47 18.86 22.69 -32.28
CA SER A 47 18.88 21.49 -33.11
C SER A 47 18.58 20.23 -32.29
N ALA A 48 17.63 19.42 -32.77
CA ALA A 48 17.38 18.08 -32.25
C ALA A 48 18.49 17.06 -32.63
N LEU A 49 19.37 17.41 -33.58
CA LEU A 49 20.43 16.52 -34.09
C LEU A 49 21.66 17.33 -34.58
N PRO A 50 22.84 17.21 -33.95
CA PRO A 50 23.08 16.60 -32.64
C PRO A 50 22.49 17.42 -31.50
N ALA A 51 21.69 16.80 -30.63
CA ALA A 51 21.26 17.39 -29.38
C ALA A 51 22.36 17.29 -28.31
N THR A 52 22.53 18.34 -27.51
CA THR A 52 23.43 18.28 -26.34
C THR A 52 22.77 17.51 -25.18
N PRO A 53 23.55 16.93 -24.25
CA PRO A 53 22.99 16.33 -23.04
C PRO A 53 22.21 17.33 -22.18
N GLN A 54 22.60 18.61 -22.20
CA GLN A 54 21.90 19.71 -21.54
C GLN A 54 20.53 19.96 -22.16
N LEU A 55 20.42 19.92 -23.50
CA LEU A 55 19.14 20.06 -24.21
C LEU A 55 18.19 18.91 -23.90
N LEU A 56 18.69 17.67 -23.85
CA LEU A 56 17.90 16.50 -23.44
C LEU A 56 17.47 16.60 -21.97
N ALA A 57 18.33 17.08 -21.07
CA ALA A 57 17.99 17.32 -19.67
C ALA A 57 16.84 18.34 -19.53
N GLN A 58 16.90 19.46 -20.26
CA GLN A 58 15.85 20.48 -20.31
C GLN A 58 14.53 19.92 -20.86
N PHE A 59 14.57 19.14 -21.94
CA PHE A 59 13.38 18.48 -22.50
C PHE A 59 12.68 17.57 -21.48
N LEU A 60 13.44 16.76 -20.75
CA LEU A 60 12.91 15.81 -19.77
C LEU A 60 12.36 16.51 -18.53
N TYR A 61 12.94 17.65 -18.14
CA TYR A 61 12.42 18.53 -17.08
C TYR A 61 11.11 19.21 -17.51
N ALA A 62 11.06 19.78 -18.71
CA ALA A 62 9.87 20.43 -19.27
C ALA A 62 8.70 19.44 -19.52
N HIS A 63 9.00 18.16 -19.75
CA HIS A 63 8.00 17.11 -19.96
C HIS A 63 8.06 16.05 -18.86
N PRO A 64 7.59 16.34 -17.63
CA PRO A 64 7.57 15.36 -16.55
C PRO A 64 6.72 14.13 -16.91
N ALA A 65 7.25 12.94 -16.65
CA ALA A 65 6.54 11.68 -16.84
C ALA A 65 6.92 10.63 -15.77
N ALA A 66 6.37 9.43 -15.88
CA ALA A 66 6.81 8.25 -15.12
C ALA A 66 8.21 7.78 -15.57
N THR A 67 8.96 7.15 -14.67
CA THR A 67 10.37 6.78 -14.89
C THR A 67 10.57 5.92 -16.14
N ALA A 68 9.74 4.90 -16.36
CA ALA A 68 9.80 4.05 -17.56
C ALA A 68 9.55 4.85 -18.85
N THR A 69 8.74 5.90 -18.81
CA THR A 69 8.50 6.81 -19.95
C THR A 69 9.69 7.72 -20.21
N GLN A 70 10.34 8.25 -19.16
CA GLN A 70 11.57 9.05 -19.32
C GLN A 70 12.73 8.17 -19.83
N GLN A 71 12.92 6.97 -19.27
CA GLN A 71 13.89 5.99 -19.77
C GLN A 71 13.64 5.62 -21.24
N ARG A 72 12.36 5.43 -21.64
CA ARG A 72 12.00 5.19 -23.04
C ARG A 72 12.28 6.40 -23.94
N ARG A 73 12.00 7.63 -23.49
CA ARG A 73 12.35 8.87 -24.22
C ARG A 73 13.86 8.96 -24.46
N ILE A 74 14.66 8.78 -23.40
CA ILE A 74 16.12 8.72 -23.44
C ILE A 74 16.60 7.64 -24.43
N ALA A 75 16.03 6.44 -24.37
CA ALA A 75 16.39 5.33 -25.24
C ALA A 75 16.07 5.61 -26.72
N VAL A 76 14.92 6.23 -27.03
CA VAL A 76 14.50 6.59 -28.39
C VAL A 76 15.38 7.70 -28.97
N ILE A 77 15.55 8.81 -28.24
CA ILE A 77 16.38 9.95 -28.68
C ILE A 77 17.83 9.50 -28.90
N GLY A 78 18.38 8.69 -27.97
CA GLY A 78 19.69 8.08 -28.12
C GLY A 78 19.78 7.03 -29.24
N ALA A 79 18.68 6.36 -29.60
CA ALA A 79 18.65 5.43 -30.73
C ALA A 79 18.62 6.16 -32.08
N VAL A 80 17.97 7.32 -32.17
CA VAL A 80 18.04 8.17 -33.37
C VAL A 80 19.46 8.74 -33.54
N HIS A 81 20.08 9.26 -32.48
CA HIS A 81 21.47 9.73 -32.53
C HIS A 81 22.43 8.63 -33.04
N ARG A 82 22.33 7.40 -32.50
CA ARG A 82 23.14 6.26 -32.95
C ARG A 82 22.85 5.80 -34.40
N ARG A 83 21.71 6.15 -35.00
CA ARG A 83 21.41 5.87 -36.43
C ARG A 83 22.06 6.88 -37.38
N HIS A 84 22.58 7.99 -36.84
CA HIS A 84 23.33 9.01 -37.57
C HIS A 84 24.80 9.05 -37.14
N ASP A 85 25.29 7.96 -36.53
CA ASP A 85 26.66 7.81 -35.99
C ASP A 85 27.07 8.88 -34.94
N LEU A 86 26.06 9.52 -34.31
CA LEU A 86 26.26 10.52 -33.27
C LEU A 86 26.25 9.92 -31.87
N ALA A 87 27.04 10.51 -30.96
CA ALA A 87 27.03 10.17 -29.54
C ALA A 87 25.62 10.36 -28.93
N ALA A 88 25.16 9.37 -28.16
CA ALA A 88 23.84 9.42 -27.55
C ALA A 88 23.84 10.35 -26.32
N PRO A 89 23.11 11.50 -26.33
CA PRO A 89 23.18 12.48 -25.23
C PRO A 89 22.71 11.92 -23.89
N GLY A 90 21.83 10.91 -23.92
CA GLY A 90 21.24 10.27 -22.74
C GLY A 90 22.17 9.48 -21.82
N CYS A 91 23.44 9.30 -22.19
CA CYS A 91 24.42 8.57 -21.37
C CYS A 91 25.16 9.46 -20.36
N SER A 92 25.00 10.79 -20.40
CA SER A 92 25.73 11.69 -19.49
C SER A 92 25.15 11.71 -18.07
N ASP A 93 26.00 12.05 -17.10
CA ASP A 93 25.59 12.27 -15.72
C ASP A 93 24.66 13.48 -15.58
N THR A 94 24.75 14.46 -16.49
CA THR A 94 23.83 15.62 -16.55
C THR A 94 22.38 15.21 -16.81
N VAL A 95 22.15 14.26 -17.71
CA VAL A 95 20.79 13.76 -18.01
C VAL A 95 20.27 12.92 -16.83
N ARG A 96 21.15 12.16 -16.17
CA ARG A 96 20.79 11.40 -14.96
C ARG A 96 20.38 12.34 -13.82
N ALA A 97 21.23 13.31 -13.49
CA ALA A 97 20.98 14.31 -12.46
C ALA A 97 19.71 15.13 -12.71
N ALA A 98 19.36 15.45 -13.96
CA ALA A 98 18.12 16.13 -14.29
C ALA A 98 16.86 15.26 -14.08
N VAL A 99 16.92 13.96 -14.42
CA VAL A 99 15.84 13.01 -14.14
C VAL A 99 15.69 12.77 -12.64
N ASP A 100 16.80 12.65 -11.91
CA ASP A 100 16.80 12.45 -10.46
C ASP A 100 16.31 13.71 -9.72
N SER A 101 16.72 14.92 -10.15
CA SER A 101 16.21 16.19 -9.60
C SER A 101 14.70 16.35 -9.82
N ALA A 102 14.20 16.07 -11.03
CA ALA A 102 12.77 16.11 -11.33
C ALA A 102 11.97 14.98 -10.64
N ARG A 103 12.65 13.91 -10.19
CA ARG A 103 12.07 12.87 -9.33
C ARG A 103 12.00 13.35 -7.87
N SER A 104 13.07 13.92 -7.33
CA SER A 104 13.12 14.42 -5.96
C SER A 104 12.07 15.52 -5.74
N ALA A 105 12.02 16.54 -6.61
CA ALA A 105 11.03 17.61 -6.48
C ALA A 105 9.57 17.10 -6.40
N ARG A 106 9.22 16.06 -7.18
CA ARG A 106 7.89 15.41 -7.11
C ARG A 106 7.69 14.61 -5.81
N ILE A 107 8.74 14.01 -5.27
CA ILE A 107 8.74 13.33 -3.98
C ILE A 107 8.55 14.34 -2.85
N ASP A 108 9.22 15.50 -2.92
CA ASP A 108 9.10 16.59 -1.95
C ASP A 108 7.70 17.25 -2.00
N GLU A 109 7.15 17.53 -3.20
CA GLU A 109 5.76 17.97 -3.38
C GLU A 109 4.73 16.98 -2.78
N LEU A 110 4.97 15.68 -2.97
CA LEU A 110 4.14 14.63 -2.40
C LEU A 110 4.29 14.57 -0.87
N ALA A 111 5.50 14.72 -0.35
CA ALA A 111 5.79 14.73 1.08
C ALA A 111 5.10 15.89 1.80
N VAL A 112 5.19 17.13 1.29
CA VAL A 112 4.48 18.29 1.86
C VAL A 112 2.97 18.04 1.92
N ARG A 113 2.39 17.48 0.84
CA ARG A 113 0.96 17.13 0.80
C ARG A 113 0.59 16.03 1.80
N LEU A 114 1.44 15.01 1.97
CA LEU A 114 1.24 13.93 2.93
C LEU A 114 1.37 14.45 4.37
N ALA A 115 2.33 15.32 4.65
CA ALA A 115 2.54 15.93 5.96
C ALA A 115 1.32 16.74 6.44
N VAL A 116 0.71 17.53 5.54
CA VAL A 116 -0.55 18.26 5.84
C VAL A 116 -1.68 17.30 6.23
N VAL A 117 -1.78 16.11 5.62
CA VAL A 117 -2.79 15.10 6.00
C VAL A 117 -2.42 14.41 7.31
N ILE A 118 -1.15 14.04 7.52
CA ILE A 118 -0.67 13.43 8.77
C ILE A 118 -0.94 14.35 9.97
N ALA A 119 -0.71 15.65 9.82
CA ALA A 119 -0.99 16.66 10.85
C ALA A 119 -2.48 16.82 11.20
N GLN A 120 -3.40 16.31 10.38
CA GLN A 120 -4.85 16.33 10.61
C GLN A 120 -5.39 15.00 11.20
N LEU A 121 -4.54 13.99 11.37
CA LEU A 121 -4.97 12.68 11.88
C LEU A 121 -5.30 12.74 13.40
N PRO A 122 -6.34 12.03 13.88
CA PRO A 122 -6.69 12.00 15.30
C PRO A 122 -5.56 11.49 16.20
N ALA A 123 -5.04 12.35 17.08
CA ALA A 123 -3.99 11.99 18.04
C ALA A 123 -4.50 11.13 19.21
N ALA A 124 -5.79 11.22 19.55
CA ALA A 124 -6.43 10.56 20.69
C ALA A 124 -7.85 10.06 20.33
N GLY A 125 -8.39 9.16 21.15
CA GLY A 125 -9.74 8.60 21.01
C GLY A 125 -9.78 7.23 20.32
N TRP A 126 -10.62 6.33 20.81
CA TRP A 126 -10.74 4.95 20.31
C TRP A 126 -11.88 4.75 19.30
N PRO A 127 -11.71 3.95 18.23
CA PRO A 127 -10.46 3.39 17.72
C PRO A 127 -9.70 4.35 16.77
N ALA A 128 -10.20 5.57 16.55
CA ALA A 128 -9.69 6.50 15.55
C ALA A 128 -8.17 6.77 15.65
N ALA A 129 -7.62 6.95 16.85
CA ALA A 129 -6.19 7.18 17.05
C ALA A 129 -5.30 5.94 16.79
N LEU A 130 -5.83 4.73 16.94
CA LEU A 130 -5.13 3.49 16.57
C LEU A 130 -4.98 3.40 15.04
N PHE A 131 -6.05 3.70 14.31
CA PHE A 131 -6.02 3.80 12.85
C PHE A 131 -5.11 4.95 12.39
N ALA A 132 -5.16 6.11 13.07
CA ALA A 132 -4.29 7.26 12.80
C ALA A 132 -2.80 6.92 12.94
N ARG A 133 -2.37 6.21 14.00
CA ARG A 133 -0.96 5.80 14.19
C ARG A 133 -0.47 4.93 13.01
N ARG A 134 -1.28 3.97 12.55
CA ARG A 134 -0.96 3.13 11.38
C ARG A 134 -0.90 3.94 10.09
N ASP A 135 -1.93 4.74 9.85
CA ASP A 135 -2.09 5.45 8.59
C ASP A 135 -1.07 6.58 8.45
N ALA A 136 -0.67 7.22 9.55
CA ALA A 136 0.47 8.14 9.59
C ALA A 136 1.74 7.46 9.08
N LEU A 137 2.06 6.23 9.54
CA LEU A 137 3.23 5.50 9.07
C LEU A 137 3.08 5.09 7.59
N ILE A 138 1.89 4.70 7.14
CA ILE A 138 1.63 4.43 5.71
C ILE A 138 1.91 5.67 4.85
N LEU A 139 1.48 6.85 5.28
CA LEU A 139 1.69 8.11 4.57
C LEU A 139 3.17 8.54 4.61
N THR A 140 3.83 8.46 5.76
CA THR A 140 5.28 8.71 5.90
C THR A 140 6.11 7.77 5.01
N LEU A 141 5.77 6.48 4.95
CA LEU A 141 6.44 5.53 4.07
C LEU A 141 6.12 5.77 2.59
N ALA A 142 4.90 6.19 2.25
CA ALA A 142 4.54 6.57 0.87
C ALA A 142 5.35 7.78 0.37
N ALA A 143 5.75 8.70 1.26
CA ALA A 143 6.62 9.82 0.93
C ALA A 143 8.04 9.41 0.49
N THR A 144 8.48 8.17 0.72
CA THR A 144 9.75 7.65 0.15
C THR A 144 9.71 7.46 -1.37
N GLY A 145 8.52 7.48 -1.98
CA GLY A 145 8.31 7.17 -3.39
C GLY A 145 8.49 5.68 -3.76
N LEU A 146 8.58 4.78 -2.77
CA LEU A 146 8.54 3.33 -2.99
C LEU A 146 7.12 2.88 -3.44
N PRO A 147 6.99 1.93 -4.37
CA PRO A 147 5.70 1.33 -4.72
C PRO A 147 5.05 0.59 -3.54
N TYR A 148 3.72 0.66 -3.45
CA TYR A 148 2.94 0.02 -2.38
C TYR A 148 3.16 -1.50 -2.24
N SER A 149 3.65 -2.18 -3.28
CA SER A 149 4.06 -3.59 -3.23
C SER A 149 5.34 -3.83 -2.43
N GLN A 150 6.31 -2.91 -2.48
CA GLN A 150 7.49 -2.96 -1.61
C GLN A 150 7.09 -2.54 -0.18
N LEU A 151 6.25 -1.51 -0.01
CA LEU A 151 5.76 -1.09 1.31
C LEU A 151 4.96 -2.20 2.04
N ALA A 152 4.18 -2.99 1.31
CA ALA A 152 3.49 -4.17 1.84
C ALA A 152 4.43 -5.31 2.27
N ALA A 153 5.63 -5.38 1.69
CA ALA A 153 6.61 -6.42 2.01
C ALA A 153 7.51 -6.07 3.21
N LEU A 154 7.50 -4.81 3.66
CA LEU A 154 8.39 -4.31 4.72
C LEU A 154 8.16 -5.01 6.06
N ARG A 155 9.29 -5.33 6.70
CA ARG A 155 9.39 -5.82 8.07
C ARG A 155 9.96 -4.74 8.98
N VAL A 156 9.92 -4.99 10.29
CA VAL A 156 10.60 -4.13 11.27
C VAL A 156 12.11 -4.05 10.98
N CYS A 157 12.75 -5.18 10.64
CA CYS A 157 14.16 -5.22 10.27
C CYS A 157 14.54 -4.51 8.95
N ASP A 158 13.56 -4.08 8.16
CA ASP A 158 13.77 -3.45 6.85
C ASP A 158 13.80 -1.90 6.97
N VAL A 159 13.63 -1.36 8.19
CA VAL A 159 13.57 0.09 8.47
C VAL A 159 14.55 0.47 9.59
N ALA A 160 15.50 1.36 9.28
CA ALA A 160 16.41 1.98 10.23
C ALA A 160 16.02 3.44 10.49
N VAL A 161 15.96 3.83 11.76
CA VAL A 161 15.69 5.22 12.19
C VAL A 161 17.00 5.98 12.28
N ASP A 162 17.06 7.15 11.64
CA ASP A 162 18.15 8.12 11.77
C ASP A 162 17.72 9.25 12.70
N PRO A 163 18.23 9.30 13.94
CA PRO A 163 17.84 10.33 14.92
C PRO A 163 18.56 11.67 14.70
N VAL A 164 19.52 11.76 13.76
CA VAL A 164 20.28 13.00 13.51
C VAL A 164 19.58 13.87 12.47
N VAL A 165 19.00 13.26 11.44
CA VAL A 165 18.21 13.94 10.40
C VAL A 165 16.71 13.60 10.43
N ASP A 166 16.24 12.96 11.52
CA ASP A 166 14.85 12.50 11.71
C ASP A 166 14.28 11.78 10.48
N ALA A 167 15.00 10.77 9.98
CA ALA A 167 14.63 10.05 8.78
C ALA A 167 14.38 8.56 9.03
N LEU A 168 13.56 7.94 8.18
CA LEU A 168 13.45 6.49 8.07
C LEU A 168 14.19 6.05 6.80
N HIS A 169 15.32 5.36 6.98
CA HIS A 169 16.01 4.66 5.89
C HIS A 169 15.39 3.28 5.72
N VAL A 170 15.01 2.94 4.50
CA VAL A 170 14.29 1.70 4.16
C VAL A 170 15.12 0.88 3.20
N GLU A 171 15.42 -0.38 3.53
CA GLU A 171 16.09 -1.35 2.66
C GLU A 171 15.15 -2.52 2.37
N THR A 172 14.58 -2.52 1.17
CA THR A 172 13.59 -3.52 0.74
C THR A 172 14.24 -4.86 0.38
N VAL A 173 13.43 -5.92 0.34
CA VAL A 173 13.87 -7.31 0.06
C VAL A 173 14.55 -7.49 -1.30
N ASP A 174 14.33 -6.61 -2.28
CA ASP A 174 15.01 -6.63 -3.59
C ASP A 174 16.28 -5.77 -3.65
N GLY A 175 16.67 -5.14 -2.54
CA GLY A 175 17.82 -4.24 -2.45
C GLY A 175 17.54 -2.80 -2.83
N THR A 176 16.30 -2.43 -3.20
CA THR A 176 15.92 -1.01 -3.35
C THR A 176 16.04 -0.33 -2.00
N ARG A 177 16.89 0.70 -1.93
CA ARG A 177 17.04 1.60 -0.78
C ARG A 177 16.31 2.92 -1.04
N ALA A 178 15.64 3.44 -0.02
CA ALA A 178 15.05 4.78 -0.02
C ALA A 178 15.14 5.41 1.37
N SER A 179 14.89 6.71 1.46
CA SER A 179 14.77 7.43 2.73
C SER A 179 13.58 8.37 2.68
N THR A 180 13.04 8.76 3.83
CA THR A 180 12.00 9.79 3.92
C THR A 180 12.57 11.18 3.59
N PRO A 181 11.95 11.96 2.70
CA PRO A 181 12.46 13.28 2.32
C PRO A 181 12.35 14.29 3.47
N ALA A 182 13.32 15.22 3.54
CA ALA A 182 13.37 16.28 4.55
C ALA A 182 12.12 17.18 4.52
N ALA A 183 11.47 17.30 3.36
CA ALA A 183 10.20 18.00 3.18
C ALA A 183 9.04 17.53 4.09
N LEU A 184 9.11 16.34 4.72
CA LEU A 184 8.19 15.97 5.80
C LEU A 184 8.44 16.78 7.07
N ILE A 185 9.71 16.94 7.44
CA ILE A 185 10.21 17.60 8.65
C ILE A 185 10.03 19.12 8.52
N ASP A 186 10.34 19.67 7.35
CA ASP A 186 10.09 21.08 7.00
C ASP A 186 8.59 21.43 7.07
N ALA A 187 7.73 20.45 6.81
CA ALA A 187 6.28 20.54 6.96
C ALA A 187 5.76 20.14 8.37
N GLY A 188 6.64 19.96 9.36
CA GLY A 188 6.32 19.75 10.77
C GLY A 188 6.00 18.31 11.18
N VAL A 189 6.23 17.31 10.34
CA VAL A 189 6.01 15.89 10.64
C VAL A 189 7.34 15.18 10.86
N SER A 190 7.49 14.55 12.03
CA SER A 190 8.67 13.75 12.41
C SER A 190 8.52 12.27 11.99
N PRO A 191 9.28 11.78 11.00
CA PRO A 191 9.28 10.37 10.60
C PRO A 191 9.64 9.40 11.73
N ALA A 192 10.65 9.71 12.56
CA ALA A 192 11.05 8.85 13.67
C ALA A 192 9.96 8.78 14.76
N MET A 193 9.24 9.88 15.03
CA MET A 193 8.12 9.88 15.98
C MET A 193 6.93 9.09 15.45
N VAL A 194 6.59 9.23 14.16
CA VAL A 194 5.52 8.44 13.52
C VAL A 194 5.84 6.95 13.55
N TYR A 195 7.07 6.56 13.22
CA TYR A 195 7.50 5.16 13.31
C TYR A 195 7.43 4.64 14.75
N ARG A 196 8.03 5.35 15.71
CA ARG A 196 8.02 4.96 17.13
C ARG A 196 6.61 4.76 17.66
N ARG A 197 5.70 5.71 17.40
CA ARG A 197 4.28 5.62 17.80
C ARG A 197 3.54 4.40 17.24
N TRP A 198 4.01 3.81 16.14
CA TRP A 198 3.48 2.56 15.62
C TRP A 198 4.18 1.32 16.21
N ILE A 199 5.50 1.36 16.39
CA ILE A 199 6.23 0.27 17.08
C ILE A 199 5.77 0.13 18.54
N GLU A 200 5.40 1.22 19.21
CA GLU A 200 4.70 1.24 20.51
C GLU A 200 3.39 0.43 20.49
N VAL A 201 2.58 0.56 19.43
CA VAL A 201 1.32 -0.19 19.27
C VAL A 201 1.61 -1.69 19.11
N LEU A 202 2.58 -2.06 18.27
CA LEU A 202 2.96 -3.47 18.08
C LEU A 202 3.49 -4.07 19.40
N GLY A 203 4.39 -3.38 20.09
CA GLY A 203 4.94 -3.81 21.38
C GLY A 203 3.93 -3.83 22.53
N PHE A 204 2.84 -3.05 22.43
CA PHE A 204 1.69 -3.17 23.31
C PHE A 204 0.85 -4.42 23.01
N SER A 205 0.46 -4.62 21.74
CA SER A 205 -0.38 -5.76 21.32
C SER A 205 0.26 -7.12 21.63
N ASP A 206 1.58 -7.24 21.48
CA ASP A 206 2.31 -8.47 21.82
C ASP A 206 2.26 -8.81 23.31
N ARG A 207 2.18 -7.81 24.19
CA ARG A 207 2.01 -8.00 25.64
C ARG A 207 0.54 -8.17 26.03
N TYR A 208 -0.38 -7.51 25.33
CA TYR A 208 -1.78 -7.43 25.70
C TYR A 208 -2.69 -7.68 24.48
N LEU A 209 -3.01 -8.95 24.25
CA LEU A 209 -3.99 -9.41 23.25
C LEU A 209 -5.41 -8.84 23.43
N ASN A 210 -5.68 -8.15 24.55
CA ASN A 210 -6.96 -7.57 24.89
C ASN A 210 -7.04 -6.09 24.49
N THR A 211 -7.72 -5.81 23.38
CA THR A 211 -7.94 -4.46 22.84
C THR A 211 -8.68 -3.52 23.80
N ARG A 212 -9.35 -4.02 24.86
CA ARG A 212 -10.03 -3.15 25.84
C ARG A 212 -9.08 -2.29 26.66
N ILE A 213 -7.89 -2.81 27.00
CA ILE A 213 -6.87 -2.04 27.74
C ILE A 213 -6.28 -0.96 26.82
N LEU A 214 -6.01 -1.31 25.57
CA LEU A 214 -5.58 -0.36 24.53
C LEU A 214 -6.63 0.73 24.32
N ALA A 215 -7.90 0.36 24.20
CA ALA A 215 -9.03 1.29 24.07
C ALA A 215 -9.14 2.26 25.25
N GLU A 216 -9.01 1.74 26.47
CA GLU A 216 -9.08 2.54 27.70
C GLU A 216 -7.93 3.55 27.81
N LEU A 217 -6.70 3.13 27.45
CA LEU A 217 -5.54 4.02 27.36
C LEU A 217 -5.73 5.08 26.27
N MET A 218 -6.00 4.67 25.03
CA MET A 218 -6.11 5.59 23.88
C MET A 218 -7.34 6.53 23.95
N THR A 219 -8.33 6.23 24.79
CA THR A 219 -9.48 7.12 25.04
C THR A 219 -9.16 8.22 26.07
N ARG A 220 -8.21 7.99 26.98
CA ARG A 220 -7.77 8.97 27.99
C ARG A 220 -6.43 9.64 27.67
N GLY A 221 -5.65 9.05 26.76
CA GLY A 221 -4.33 9.51 26.36
C GLY A 221 -4.35 10.73 25.44
N ASP A 222 -3.17 11.32 25.29
CA ASP A 222 -2.86 12.49 24.45
C ASP A 222 -2.05 12.12 23.19
N GLY A 223 -1.87 10.82 22.92
CA GLY A 223 -0.96 10.29 21.90
C GLY A 223 0.42 9.88 22.45
N THR A 224 0.62 9.89 23.77
CA THR A 224 1.82 9.38 24.47
C THR A 224 1.56 8.17 25.37
N GLU A 225 0.31 7.70 25.46
CA GLU A 225 -0.14 6.64 26.39
C GLU A 225 0.52 5.25 26.20
N LEU A 226 1.25 5.05 25.10
CA LEU A 226 2.01 3.83 24.77
C LEU A 226 3.53 4.05 24.80
N ALA A 227 4.02 5.19 25.31
CA ALA A 227 5.44 5.51 25.34
C ALA A 227 6.28 4.40 26.03
N GLY A 228 7.40 4.03 25.40
CA GLY A 228 8.29 2.99 25.90
C GLY A 228 7.85 1.55 25.63
N TYR A 229 6.69 1.32 24.97
CA TYR A 229 6.33 -0.03 24.49
C TYR A 229 7.10 -0.43 23.23
N ASP A 230 7.69 0.53 22.51
CA ASP A 230 8.61 0.31 21.40
C ASP A 230 9.79 -0.59 21.78
N THR A 231 10.30 -0.47 23.01
CA THR A 231 11.38 -1.30 23.58
C THR A 231 11.11 -2.81 23.59
N ARG A 232 9.88 -3.25 23.32
CA ARG A 232 9.51 -4.69 23.23
C ARG A 232 9.73 -5.30 21.85
N ILE A 233 9.75 -4.47 20.82
CA ILE A 233 9.96 -4.90 19.44
C ILE A 233 11.45 -4.84 19.13
N SER A 234 12.03 -5.93 18.62
CA SER A 234 13.45 -5.93 18.27
C SER A 234 13.65 -5.25 16.91
N PRO A 235 14.63 -4.35 16.74
CA PRO A 235 15.02 -3.84 15.42
C PRO A 235 15.48 -4.94 14.43
N ALA A 236 15.79 -6.15 14.91
CA ALA A 236 16.11 -7.30 14.07
C ALA A 236 14.89 -8.18 13.71
N GLU A 237 13.67 -7.78 14.11
CA GLU A 237 12.49 -8.62 13.98
C GLU A 237 11.93 -8.68 12.55
N ARG A 238 11.63 -9.90 12.09
CA ARG A 238 11.17 -10.19 10.72
C ARG A 238 9.64 -10.17 10.55
N ARG A 239 8.88 -9.70 11.55
CA ARG A 239 7.43 -9.51 11.47
C ARG A 239 7.10 -8.48 10.38
N PRO A 240 5.94 -8.56 9.71
CA PRO A 240 5.46 -7.46 8.86
C PRO A 240 5.31 -6.17 9.66
N LEU A 241 5.84 -5.06 9.12
CA LEU A 241 5.75 -3.75 9.76
C LEU A 241 4.30 -3.23 9.76
N LEU A 242 3.58 -3.41 8.65
CA LEU A 242 2.21 -2.94 8.47
C LEU A 242 1.24 -4.11 8.58
N THR A 243 0.51 -4.21 9.69
CA THR A 243 -0.51 -5.24 9.95
C THR A 243 -1.92 -4.66 9.76
N PRO A 244 -2.91 -5.44 9.26
CA PRO A 244 -4.30 -4.96 9.20
C PRO A 244 -4.87 -4.79 10.61
N ILE A 245 -5.85 -3.89 10.71
CA ILE A 245 -6.60 -3.61 11.95
C ILE A 245 -8.07 -3.74 11.59
N ASP A 246 -8.82 -4.53 12.35
CA ASP A 246 -10.26 -4.65 12.16
C ASP A 246 -11.03 -3.44 12.71
N ARG A 247 -12.34 -3.38 12.44
CA ARG A 247 -13.22 -2.28 12.89
C ARG A 247 -13.35 -2.13 14.41
N TRP A 248 -12.84 -3.09 15.20
CA TRP A 248 -12.82 -3.10 16.66
C TRP A 248 -11.42 -2.89 17.24
N GLY A 249 -10.42 -2.59 16.39
CA GLY A 249 -9.04 -2.33 16.81
C GLY A 249 -8.20 -3.59 17.03
N HIS A 250 -8.65 -4.77 16.61
CA HIS A 250 -7.89 -6.01 16.73
C HIS A 250 -6.92 -6.19 15.57
N THR A 251 -5.70 -6.63 15.88
CA THR A 251 -4.67 -7.05 14.92
C THR A 251 -4.55 -8.58 14.93
N PRO A 252 -4.35 -9.25 13.77
CA PRO A 252 -4.27 -10.72 13.71
C PRO A 252 -3.25 -11.34 14.68
N LEU A 253 -3.67 -12.42 15.36
CA LEU A 253 -2.85 -13.17 16.34
C LEU A 253 -1.51 -13.67 15.77
N THR A 254 -1.49 -13.99 14.47
CA THR A 254 -0.26 -14.18 13.69
C THR A 254 -0.12 -12.98 12.78
N ALA A 255 0.94 -12.20 12.93
CA ALA A 255 1.11 -10.94 12.21
C ALA A 255 1.17 -11.15 10.69
N THR A 256 0.12 -10.73 9.98
CA THR A 256 0.01 -10.75 8.52
C THR A 256 0.29 -9.36 7.94
N ALA A 257 0.96 -9.28 6.79
CA ALA A 257 1.14 -8.02 6.08
C ALA A 257 -0.19 -7.45 5.56
N LEU A 258 -0.34 -6.12 5.59
CA LEU A 258 -1.33 -5.40 4.79
C LEU A 258 -1.04 -5.61 3.30
N SER A 259 -2.08 -5.82 2.49
CA SER A 259 -1.90 -5.97 1.04
C SER A 259 -1.52 -4.64 0.40
N ALA A 260 -0.71 -4.70 -0.67
CA ALA A 260 -0.33 -3.51 -1.46
C ALA A 260 -1.53 -2.68 -1.92
N ARG A 261 -2.65 -3.36 -2.22
CA ARG A 261 -3.92 -2.71 -2.53
C ARG A 261 -4.51 -1.97 -1.33
N ALA A 262 -4.58 -2.59 -0.16
CA ALA A 262 -5.12 -1.93 1.04
C ALA A 262 -4.30 -0.68 1.42
N ILE A 263 -2.97 -0.73 1.30
CA ILE A 263 -2.10 0.43 1.51
C ILE A 263 -2.40 1.53 0.49
N ALA A 264 -2.54 1.19 -0.80
CA ALA A 264 -2.88 2.14 -1.85
C ALA A 264 -4.28 2.77 -1.67
N ASP A 265 -5.28 1.97 -1.28
CA ASP A 265 -6.65 2.41 -1.04
C ASP A 265 -6.71 3.34 0.19
N ILE A 266 -5.99 3.03 1.29
CA ILE A 266 -5.81 3.90 2.46
C ILE A 266 -5.16 5.24 2.06
N ALA A 267 -4.00 5.19 1.41
CA ALA A 267 -3.26 6.40 1.02
C ALA A 267 -4.07 7.29 0.06
N ALA A 268 -4.79 6.70 -0.89
CA ALA A 268 -5.66 7.43 -1.81
C ALA A 268 -6.91 8.00 -1.13
N VAL A 269 -7.49 7.33 -0.13
CA VAL A 269 -8.61 7.88 0.67
C VAL A 269 -8.16 9.12 1.46
N HIS A 270 -7.00 9.05 2.13
CA HIS A 270 -6.38 10.17 2.84
C HIS A 270 -6.03 11.34 1.90
N LEU A 271 -5.37 11.08 0.76
CA LEU A 271 -5.02 12.10 -0.23
C LEU A 271 -6.22 12.76 -0.94
N ARG A 272 -7.44 12.22 -0.79
CA ARG A 272 -8.70 12.80 -1.27
C ARG A 272 -9.48 13.54 -0.17
N GLY A 273 -8.99 13.59 1.07
CA GLY A 273 -9.73 14.12 2.21
C GLY A 273 -10.96 13.30 2.62
N GLY A 274 -11.10 12.08 2.08
CA GLY A 274 -12.25 11.19 2.31
C GLY A 274 -12.07 10.21 3.47
N ALA A 275 -11.10 10.46 4.34
CA ALA A 275 -10.76 9.56 5.44
C ALA A 275 -11.92 9.43 6.44
N SER A 276 -12.39 8.20 6.62
CA SER A 276 -13.39 7.92 7.64
C SER A 276 -12.77 8.15 9.02
N VAL A 277 -13.36 9.05 9.81
CA VAL A 277 -13.09 9.08 11.25
C VAL A 277 -13.61 7.75 11.80
N HIS A 278 -12.72 6.78 12.00
CA HIS A 278 -13.04 5.42 12.40
C HIS A 278 -13.75 5.40 13.76
N ARG A 279 -15.09 5.51 13.73
CA ARG A 279 -15.97 5.38 14.88
C ARG A 279 -16.47 3.93 14.95
N LEU A 280 -16.52 3.39 16.16
CA LEU A 280 -17.41 2.27 16.43
C LEU A 280 -18.87 2.74 16.23
N PRO A 281 -19.80 1.87 15.81
CA PRO A 281 -21.22 2.17 15.95
C PRO A 281 -21.51 2.44 17.43
N ASP A 282 -22.46 3.32 17.71
CA ASP A 282 -23.00 3.42 19.06
C ASP A 282 -23.45 2.03 19.51
N LYS A 283 -22.91 1.58 20.65
CA LYS A 283 -23.44 0.41 21.33
C LYS A 283 -24.89 0.74 21.62
N GLN A 284 -25.83 0.06 20.95
CA GLN A 284 -27.25 0.19 21.28
C GLN A 284 -27.39 -0.02 22.78
N VAL A 285 -27.70 1.07 23.50
CA VAL A 285 -28.09 1.02 24.89
C VAL A 285 -29.43 0.31 24.87
N ARG A 286 -29.41 -1.01 25.12
CA ARG A 286 -30.62 -1.74 25.53
C ARG A 286 -31.22 -0.90 26.65
N SER A 287 -32.44 -0.41 26.43
CA SER A 287 -33.07 0.52 27.35
C SER A 287 -33.00 -0.03 28.77
N ALA A 288 -32.57 0.79 29.73
CA ALA A 288 -32.39 0.39 31.12
C ALA A 288 -33.71 -0.04 31.82
N ALA A 289 -34.84 0.04 31.12
CA ALA A 289 -36.14 -0.52 31.49
C ALA A 289 -36.21 -2.07 31.44
N ALA A 290 -35.17 -2.77 31.91
CA ALA A 290 -35.17 -4.20 32.22
C ALA A 290 -33.94 -4.69 33.02
N GLU A 291 -33.01 -3.82 33.43
CA GLU A 291 -31.84 -4.25 34.22
C GLU A 291 -32.26 -4.56 35.67
N HIS A 292 -32.65 -5.81 35.90
CA HIS A 292 -32.70 -6.37 37.25
C HIS A 292 -31.27 -6.39 37.80
N SER A 293 -31.04 -5.61 38.84
CA SER A 293 -29.74 -5.46 39.49
C SER A 293 -29.46 -6.66 40.41
N ASP A 294 -29.20 -7.83 39.81
CA ASP A 294 -28.56 -8.94 40.53
C ASP A 294 -27.13 -8.52 40.86
N GLU A 295 -26.96 -7.94 42.05
CA GLU A 295 -25.68 -7.61 42.64
C GLU A 295 -24.82 -8.88 42.68
N ALA A 296 -23.60 -8.80 42.11
CA ALA A 296 -22.77 -9.95 41.76
C ALA A 296 -22.21 -10.68 43.00
N THR A 297 -23.08 -11.44 43.65
CA THR A 297 -22.82 -12.13 44.91
C THR A 297 -21.73 -13.18 44.72
N ILE A 298 -20.74 -13.16 45.63
CA ILE A 298 -19.55 -14.01 45.53
C ILE A 298 -19.93 -15.47 45.81
N GLY A 299 -20.08 -16.25 44.75
CA GLY A 299 -19.95 -17.71 44.80
C GLY A 299 -21.12 -18.46 45.41
N GLU A 300 -22.36 -18.20 44.97
CA GLU A 300 -23.44 -19.15 45.21
C GLU A 300 -23.10 -20.50 44.53
N PRO A 301 -23.16 -21.66 45.23
CA PRO A 301 -22.82 -22.94 44.63
C PRO A 301 -23.81 -23.28 43.52
N LEU A 302 -23.27 -23.53 42.30
CA LEU A 302 -24.05 -23.77 41.09
C LEU A 302 -25.04 -24.94 41.29
N GLY A 303 -26.30 -24.62 41.60
CA GLY A 303 -27.34 -25.61 41.87
C GLY A 303 -27.50 -26.59 40.70
N SER A 304 -27.85 -27.85 40.99
CA SER A 304 -27.74 -28.99 40.06
C SER A 304 -28.30 -28.77 38.65
N ALA A 305 -29.39 -28.00 38.51
CA ALA A 305 -29.99 -27.65 37.22
C ALA A 305 -29.22 -26.58 36.40
N TYR A 306 -28.14 -25.99 36.91
CA TYR A 306 -27.35 -24.96 36.22
C TYR A 306 -26.81 -25.45 34.87
N HIS A 307 -26.18 -26.63 34.85
CA HIS A 307 -25.67 -27.22 33.60
C HIS A 307 -26.80 -27.51 32.60
N GLN A 308 -27.97 -27.94 33.08
CA GLN A 308 -29.14 -28.18 32.25
C GLN A 308 -29.69 -26.88 31.64
N ARG A 309 -29.89 -25.83 32.45
CA ARG A 309 -30.27 -24.48 31.96
C ARG A 309 -29.26 -23.97 30.93
N GLY A 310 -27.96 -24.16 31.18
CA GLY A 310 -26.91 -23.79 30.25
C GLY A 310 -26.86 -24.64 28.97
N ILE A 311 -27.36 -25.87 28.97
CA ILE A 311 -27.52 -26.71 27.76
C ILE A 311 -28.74 -26.26 26.97
N ASP A 312 -29.89 -26.06 27.62
CA ASP A 312 -31.14 -25.72 26.95
C ASP A 312 -31.12 -24.29 26.40
N ALA A 313 -30.45 -23.34 27.07
CA ALA A 313 -30.15 -22.02 26.50
C ALA A 313 -29.31 -22.11 25.20
N ARG A 314 -28.37 -23.06 25.12
CA ARG A 314 -27.58 -23.31 23.90
C ARG A 314 -28.40 -23.98 22.79
N LYS A 315 -29.33 -24.90 23.13
CA LYS A 315 -30.28 -25.47 22.16
C LYS A 315 -31.16 -24.37 21.57
N ASN A 316 -31.77 -23.54 22.41
CA ASN A 316 -32.65 -22.45 21.97
C ASN A 316 -31.90 -21.45 21.08
N ALA A 317 -30.68 -21.05 21.47
CA ALA A 317 -29.83 -20.19 20.64
C ALA A 317 -29.47 -20.84 19.30
N HIS A 318 -29.22 -22.16 19.26
CA HIS A 318 -28.99 -22.88 18.01
C HIS A 318 -30.25 -22.89 17.13
N THR A 319 -31.44 -23.11 17.68
CA THR A 319 -32.72 -23.03 16.94
C THR A 319 -32.89 -21.65 16.30
N THR A 320 -32.72 -20.57 17.07
CA THR A 320 -32.84 -19.19 16.55
C THR A 320 -31.79 -18.86 15.47
N LEU A 321 -30.58 -19.44 15.56
CA LEU A 321 -29.58 -19.29 14.50
C LEU A 321 -29.95 -20.10 13.23
N THR A 322 -30.58 -21.27 13.36
CA THR A 322 -31.09 -22.04 12.22
C THR A 322 -32.27 -21.32 11.55
N GLU A 323 -33.17 -20.72 12.32
CA GLU A 323 -34.25 -19.86 11.82
C GLU A 323 -33.68 -18.65 11.05
N ALA A 324 -32.65 -18.01 11.59
CA ALA A 324 -31.98 -16.87 10.94
C ALA A 324 -31.24 -17.25 9.64
N LEU A 325 -30.72 -18.47 9.53
CA LEU A 325 -30.13 -19.00 8.28
C LEU A 325 -31.22 -19.24 7.23
N SER A 326 -32.35 -19.85 7.58
CA SER A 326 -33.47 -20.07 6.65
C SER A 326 -34.02 -18.77 6.06
N ILE A 327 -34.03 -17.68 6.84
CA ILE A 327 -34.41 -16.33 6.36
C ILE A 327 -33.37 -15.74 5.40
N LEU A 328 -32.09 -16.12 5.56
CA LEU A 328 -31.02 -15.70 4.65
C LEU A 328 -31.10 -16.46 3.33
N ASP A 329 -31.37 -17.77 3.38
CA ASP A 329 -31.63 -18.60 2.21
C ASP A 329 -32.81 -18.06 1.39
N ASP A 330 -33.95 -17.74 2.02
CA ASP A 330 -35.12 -17.09 1.40
C ASP A 330 -34.77 -15.76 0.67
N VAL A 331 -33.78 -15.02 1.19
CA VAL A 331 -33.32 -13.74 0.61
C VAL A 331 -32.37 -13.96 -0.57
N GLU A 332 -31.50 -14.96 -0.51
CA GLU A 332 -30.62 -15.36 -1.63
C GLU A 332 -31.45 -15.89 -2.80
N ASP A 333 -32.39 -16.79 -2.50
CA ASP A 333 -33.39 -17.34 -3.43
C ASP A 333 -34.24 -16.23 -4.07
N ARG A 334 -34.51 -15.13 -3.35
CA ARG A 334 -35.19 -13.93 -3.89
C ARG A 334 -34.26 -13.05 -4.74
N ALA A 335 -32.98 -12.94 -4.41
CA ALA A 335 -31.99 -12.21 -5.21
C ALA A 335 -31.79 -12.88 -6.57
N ASP A 336 -31.62 -14.21 -6.59
CA ASP A 336 -31.45 -14.99 -7.83
C ASP A 336 -32.67 -14.90 -8.75
N ARG A 337 -33.89 -14.92 -8.20
CA ARG A 337 -35.12 -14.66 -8.98
C ARG A 337 -35.11 -13.27 -9.62
N LEU A 338 -34.73 -12.23 -8.88
CA LEU A 338 -34.63 -10.87 -9.43
C LEU A 338 -33.53 -10.73 -10.49
N VAL A 339 -32.39 -11.41 -10.33
CA VAL A 339 -31.32 -11.45 -11.34
C VAL A 339 -31.79 -12.17 -12.61
N ALA A 340 -32.45 -13.32 -12.47
CA ALA A 340 -32.99 -14.07 -13.60
C ALA A 340 -34.08 -13.30 -14.37
N ASP A 341 -34.95 -12.57 -13.66
CA ASP A 341 -35.98 -11.71 -14.27
C ASP A 341 -35.37 -10.50 -14.98
N LEU A 342 -34.32 -9.88 -14.43
CA LEU A 342 -33.57 -8.80 -15.08
C LEU A 342 -32.82 -9.28 -16.34
N LEU A 343 -32.22 -10.48 -16.32
CA LEU A 343 -31.58 -11.08 -17.49
C LEU A 343 -32.61 -11.33 -18.60
N ARG A 344 -33.77 -11.91 -18.28
CA ARG A 344 -34.87 -12.08 -19.25
C ARG A 344 -35.38 -10.76 -19.81
N LEU A 345 -35.40 -9.68 -19.01
CA LEU A 345 -35.77 -8.34 -19.50
C LEU A 345 -34.75 -7.78 -20.51
N VAL A 346 -33.46 -8.04 -20.31
CA VAL A 346 -32.40 -7.65 -21.26
C VAL A 346 -32.43 -8.50 -22.53
N GLU A 347 -32.69 -9.81 -22.42
CA GLU A 347 -32.82 -10.72 -23.56
C GLU A 347 -34.09 -10.51 -24.41
N THR A 348 -35.14 -9.90 -23.84
CA THR A 348 -36.41 -9.58 -24.53
C THR A 348 -36.52 -8.14 -25.00
N ALA A 349 -35.50 -7.30 -24.76
CA ALA A 349 -35.43 -5.96 -25.33
C ALA A 349 -35.18 -6.05 -26.85
N PRO A 350 -36.08 -5.53 -27.71
CA PRO A 350 -35.86 -5.58 -29.15
C PRO A 350 -34.67 -4.69 -29.54
N THR A 351 -33.77 -5.24 -30.37
CA THR A 351 -32.74 -4.44 -31.04
C THR A 351 -33.41 -3.43 -31.97
N VAL A 352 -33.23 -2.14 -31.66
CA VAL A 352 -33.69 -1.05 -32.52
C VAL A 352 -32.67 -0.85 -33.64
N ASP A 353 -33.08 -1.19 -34.86
CA ASP A 353 -32.41 -0.80 -36.12
C ASP A 353 -32.62 0.70 -36.43
#